data_AF-A0A847WUU6-F1
#
_entry.id   AF-A0A847WUU6-F1
#
_cell.length_a   1.000
_cell.length_b   1.000
_cell.length_c   1.000
_cell.angle_alpha   90.00
_cell.angle_beta   90.00
_cell.angle_gamma   90.00
#
_symmetry.space_group_name_H-M   'P 1'
#
loop_
_entity.id
_entity.type
_entity.pdbx_description
1 polymer ?
#
loop_
_entity_poly.entity_id
_entity_poly.type
_entity_poly.pdbx_seq_one_letter_code
_entity_poly.pdbx_strand_id
1 'polypeptide(L)'
;RLVNGREFAVLDYGVPDGFRVDSDGWVWTSGGPAVHVFDPQGSLTGRIRVPQVVSNLTFGGQRRNRLFITATQSLYALYVNARGAGPA
;
A
#
# COMPACT_ATOMS: atom_id res chain seq x y z
N ARG A 1 20.19 -9.04 -11.14
CA ARG A 1 20.17 -7.61 -11.55
C ARG A 1 18.86 -7.35 -12.27
N LEU A 2 18.06 -6.38 -11.82
CA LEU A 2 16.83 -5.99 -12.51
C LEU A 2 17.19 -5.16 -13.76
N VAL A 3 16.46 -5.37 -14.85
CA VAL A 3 16.59 -4.68 -16.14
C VAL A 3 15.19 -4.35 -16.68
N ASN A 4 15.07 -3.44 -17.66
CA ASN A 4 13.81 -3.02 -18.28
C ASN A 4 12.81 -2.36 -17.30
N GLY A 5 13.31 -1.38 -16.54
CA GLY A 5 12.45 -0.54 -15.71
C GLY A 5 11.38 0.16 -16.56
N ARG A 6 10.14 0.13 -16.07
CA ARG A 6 8.99 0.78 -16.69
C ARG A 6 8.17 1.45 -15.61
N GLU A 7 7.46 2.51 -15.99
CA GLU A 7 6.45 3.08 -15.11
C GLU A 7 5.37 2.02 -14.84
N PHE A 8 5.08 1.80 -13.57
CA PHE A 8 4.02 0.89 -13.16
C PHE A 8 2.70 1.65 -12.97
N ALA A 9 2.72 2.76 -12.23
CA ALA A 9 1.57 3.62 -11.99
C ALA A 9 2.01 5.04 -11.63
N VAL A 10 1.14 6.01 -11.94
CA VAL A 10 1.28 7.42 -11.53
C VAL A 10 0.21 7.73 -10.49
N LEU A 11 0.62 8.36 -9.39
CA LEU A 11 -0.33 8.91 -8.43
C LEU A 11 -0.84 10.26 -8.94
N ASP A 12 -2.17 10.40 -9.02
CA ASP A 12 -2.83 11.67 -9.33
C ASP A 12 -2.89 12.64 -8.14
N TYR A 13 -2.52 12.16 -6.94
CA TYR A 13 -2.51 12.93 -5.70
C TYR A 13 -1.54 12.33 -4.68
N GLY A 14 -0.82 13.20 -3.97
CA GLY A 14 0.17 12.81 -2.96
C GLY A 14 1.49 12.34 -3.55
N VAL A 15 2.47 12.11 -2.68
CA VAL A 15 3.79 11.57 -3.03
C VAL A 15 3.91 10.16 -2.42
N PRO A 16 4.25 9.13 -3.22
CA PRO A 16 4.46 7.79 -2.69
C PRO A 16 5.78 7.71 -1.90
N ASP A 17 5.75 7.00 -0.77
CA ASP A 17 6.89 6.72 0.09
C ASP A 17 6.99 5.19 0.32
N GLY A 18 6.37 4.66 1.37
CA GLY A 18 6.33 3.23 1.62
C GLY A 18 5.25 2.50 0.82
N PHE A 19 5.59 1.31 0.29
CA PHE A 19 4.64 0.41 -0.36
C PHE A 19 4.81 -1.05 0.07
N ARG A 20 3.77 -1.87 -0.16
CA ARG A 20 3.78 -3.33 -0.03
C ARG A 20 3.06 -3.97 -1.20
N VAL A 21 3.31 -5.26 -1.39
CA VAL A 21 2.61 -6.10 -2.35
C VAL A 21 1.81 -7.15 -1.58
N ASP A 22 0.60 -7.46 -2.02
CA ASP A 22 -0.18 -8.56 -1.48
C ASP A 22 0.05 -9.88 -2.24
N SER A 23 -0.57 -10.97 -1.79
CA SER A 23 -0.40 -12.31 -2.37
C SER A 23 -0.89 -12.43 -3.81
N ASP A 24 -1.72 -11.49 -4.25
CA ASP A 24 -2.33 -11.51 -5.58
C ASP A 24 -1.60 -10.55 -6.54
N GLY A 25 -0.49 -9.94 -6.08
CA GLY A 25 0.36 -9.06 -6.87
C GLY A 25 -0.08 -7.61 -6.90
N TRP A 26 -1.05 -7.20 -6.07
CA TRP A 26 -1.51 -5.82 -6.02
C TRP A 26 -0.53 -4.96 -5.22
N VAL A 27 -0.37 -3.70 -5.62
CA VAL A 27 0.53 -2.75 -4.98
C VAL A 27 -0.27 -1.80 -4.09
N TRP A 28 0.13 -1.74 -2.83
CA TRP A 28 -0.44 -0.88 -1.80
C TRP A 28 0.62 0.15 -1.40
N THR A 29 0.42 1.42 -1.73
CA THR A 29 1.40 2.50 -1.48
C THR A 29 0.80 3.64 -0.70
N SER A 30 1.60 4.35 0.10
CA SER A 30 1.21 5.66 0.61
C SER A 30 0.99 6.66 -0.54
N GLY A 31 0.17 7.67 -0.31
CA GLY A 31 -0.17 8.71 -1.29
C GLY A 31 -0.96 9.85 -0.63
N GLY A 32 -0.26 10.76 0.06
CA GLY A 32 -0.91 11.82 0.85
C GLY A 32 -1.68 11.23 2.05
N PRO A 33 -2.85 11.77 2.42
CA PRO A 33 -3.71 11.21 3.48
C PRO A 33 -4.44 9.90 3.09
N ALA A 34 -3.78 9.01 2.34
CA ALA A 34 -4.36 7.74 1.92
C ALA A 34 -3.31 6.66 1.64
N VAL A 35 -3.77 5.40 1.70
CA VAL A 35 -3.14 4.26 1.01
C VAL A 35 -3.83 4.09 -0.33
N HIS A 36 -3.08 4.14 -1.42
CA HIS A 36 -3.53 3.86 -2.78
C HIS A 36 -3.31 2.39 -3.10
N VAL A 37 -4.29 1.78 -3.77
CA VAL A 37 -4.29 0.35 -4.09
C VAL A 37 -4.40 0.18 -5.59
N PHE A 38 -3.35 -0.36 -6.19
CA PHE A 38 -3.25 -0.62 -7.63
C PHE A 38 -3.34 -2.12 -7.90
N ASP A 39 -4.07 -2.49 -8.95
CA ASP A 39 -4.07 -3.86 -9.45
C ASP A 39 -2.69 -4.25 -10.04
N PRO A 40 -2.44 -5.52 -10.37
CA PRO A 40 -1.16 -5.96 -10.93
C PRO A 40 -0.82 -5.35 -12.31
N GLN A 41 -1.76 -4.66 -12.95
CA GLN A 41 -1.59 -3.97 -14.23
C GLN A 41 -1.28 -2.48 -14.05
N GLY A 42 -1.28 -1.97 -12.81
CA GLY A 42 -1.01 -0.57 -12.50
C GLY A 42 -2.24 0.32 -12.48
N SER A 43 -3.46 -0.24 -12.55
CA SER A 43 -4.70 0.52 -12.49
C SER A 43 -5.09 0.82 -11.05
N LEU A 44 -5.40 2.09 -10.74
CA LEU A 44 -5.84 2.48 -9.41
C LEU A 44 -7.26 1.95 -9.15
N THR A 45 -7.39 1.03 -8.19
CA THR A 45 -8.67 0.41 -7.85
C THR A 45 -9.33 1.06 -6.63
N GLY A 46 -8.55 1.65 -5.72
CA GLY A 46 -9.12 2.24 -4.52
C GLY A 46 -8.15 3.03 -3.66
N ARG A 47 -8.71 3.72 -2.66
CA ARG A 47 -7.96 4.48 -1.64
C ARG A 47 -8.54 4.24 -0.25
N ILE A 48 -7.68 3.94 0.73
CA ILE A 48 -8.04 3.93 2.14
C ILE A 48 -7.60 5.26 2.73
N ARG A 49 -8.56 6.15 2.98
CA ARG A 49 -8.30 7.48 3.53
C ARG A 49 -8.10 7.43 5.04
N VAL A 50 -7.13 8.20 5.52
CA VAL A 50 -6.92 8.46 6.95
C VAL A 50 -6.75 9.98 7.16
N PRO A 51 -6.99 10.52 8.37
CA PRO A 51 -6.94 11.98 8.61
C PRO A 51 -5.57 12.67 8.48
N GLN A 52 -4.50 11.95 8.12
CA GLN A 52 -3.11 12.42 8.16
C GLN A 52 -2.28 11.82 7.03
N VAL A 53 -1.19 12.48 6.62
CA VAL A 53 -0.29 11.99 5.58
C VAL A 53 0.33 10.65 5.97
N VAL A 54 0.19 9.65 5.10
CA VAL A 54 0.73 8.31 5.29
C VAL A 54 2.18 8.27 4.83
N SER A 55 3.07 7.74 5.67
CA SER A 55 4.47 7.49 5.29
C SER A 55 4.70 6.04 4.88
N ASN A 56 4.09 5.08 5.58
CA ASN A 56 4.34 3.66 5.33
C ASN A 56 3.14 2.81 5.75
N LEU A 57 3.19 1.55 5.32
CA LEU A 57 2.20 0.55 5.67
C LEU A 57 2.81 -0.85 5.66
N THR A 58 2.22 -1.76 6.42
CA THR A 58 2.58 -3.18 6.36
C THR A 58 1.42 -4.08 6.71
N PHE A 59 1.36 -5.24 6.05
CA PHE A 59 0.49 -6.32 6.45
C PHE A 59 1.06 -7.02 7.69
N GLY A 60 0.17 -7.43 8.58
CA GLY A 60 0.49 -8.19 9.78
C GLY A 60 -0.72 -8.97 10.31
N GLY A 61 -0.62 -9.41 11.57
CA GLY A 61 -1.55 -10.37 12.15
C GLY A 61 -1.31 -11.80 11.64
N GLN A 62 -1.90 -12.79 12.31
CA GLN A 62 -1.66 -14.21 12.02
C GLN A 62 -2.00 -14.61 10.57
N ARG A 63 -3.01 -13.96 9.97
CA ARG A 63 -3.45 -14.22 8.58
C ARG A 63 -2.87 -13.24 7.57
N ARG A 64 -1.96 -12.34 7.97
CA ARG A 64 -1.41 -11.23 7.15
C ARG A 64 -2.47 -10.34 6.52
N ASN A 65 -3.64 -10.22 7.15
CA ASN A 65 -4.79 -9.46 6.64
C ASN A 65 -5.14 -8.25 7.51
N ARG A 66 -4.25 -7.87 8.45
CA ARG A 66 -4.35 -6.63 9.19
C ARG A 66 -3.34 -5.64 8.62
N LEU A 67 -3.82 -4.55 8.03
CA LEU A 67 -2.99 -3.49 7.48
C LEU A 67 -2.69 -2.47 8.58
N PHE A 68 -1.42 -2.31 8.92
CA PHE A 68 -0.92 -1.25 9.79
C PHE A 68 -0.45 -0.08 8.92
N ILE A 69 -0.78 1.15 9.32
CA ILE A 69 -0.51 2.37 8.55
C ILE A 69 0.10 3.40 9.49
N THR A 70 1.32 3.87 9.20
CA THR A 70 1.95 4.98 9.92
C THR A 70 1.57 6.29 9.22
N ALA A 71 0.94 7.21 9.95
CA ALA A 71 0.48 8.46 9.40
C ALA A 71 0.76 9.62 10.38
N THR A 72 1.72 10.46 10.03
CA THR A 72 2.29 11.56 10.84
C THR A 72 2.39 11.29 12.35
N GLN A 73 1.32 11.52 13.12
CA GLN A 73 1.29 11.41 14.58
C GLN A 73 0.53 10.17 15.08
N SER A 74 0.11 9.26 14.20
CA SER A 74 -0.78 8.15 14.56
C SER A 74 -0.43 6.86 13.83
N LEU A 75 -0.77 5.75 14.48
CA LEU A 75 -0.76 4.41 13.91
C LEU A 75 -2.19 3.93 13.74
N TYR A 76 -2.61 3.68 12.50
CA TYR A 76 -3.91 3.09 12.19
C TYR A 76 -3.75 1.59 11.94
N ALA A 77 -4.81 0.83 12.22
CA ALA A 77 -4.86 -0.58 11.88
C ALA A 77 -6.28 -0.98 11.49
N LEU A 78 -6.42 -1.67 10.35
CA LEU A 78 -7.70 -2.21 9.90
C LEU A 78 -7.54 -3.60 9.31
N TYR A 79 -8.60 -4.40 9.36
CA TYR A 79 -8.65 -5.64 8.61
C TYR A 79 -9.02 -5.37 7.16
N VAL A 80 -8.36 -6.08 6.25
CA VAL A 80 -8.62 -6.05 4.81
C VAL A 80 -8.86 -7.46 4.29
N ASN A 81 -9.48 -7.57 3.11
CA ASN A 81 -9.70 -8.86 2.45
C ASN A 81 -8.50 -9.32 1.60
N ALA A 82 -7.39 -8.58 1.63
CA ALA A 82 -6.11 -8.97 1.04
C ALA A 82 -5.21 -9.64 2.09
N ARG A 83 -4.20 -10.38 1.60
CA ARG A 83 -3.15 -10.98 2.44
C ARG A 83 -1.80 -10.49 1.97
N GLY A 84 -0.97 -9.95 2.85
CA GLY A 84 0.38 -9.53 2.48
C GLY A 84 1.18 -10.65 1.83
N ALA A 85 1.97 -10.30 0.81
CA ALA A 85 2.98 -11.19 0.26
C ALA A 85 3.85 -11.69 1.43
N GLY A 86 4.15 -13.00 1.45
CA GLY A 86 4.95 -13.59 2.51
C GLY A 86 6.32 -12.90 2.66
N PRO A 87 7.05 -13.18 3.74
CA PRO A 87 8.45 -12.76 3.81
C PRO A 87 9.21 -13.24 2.57
N ALA A 88 10.10 -12.40 2.08
CA ALA A 88 11.06 -12.74 1.03
C ALA A 88 12.03 -13.83 1.49
#